data_AF-A0A0D1K547-F1
#
_entry.id   AF-A0A0D1K547-F1
#
_cell.length_a   1.000
_cell.length_b   1.000
_cell.length_c   1.000
_cell.angle_alpha   90.00
_cell.angle_beta   90.00
_cell.angle_gamma   90.00
#
_symmetry.space_group_name_H-M   'P 1'
#
loop_
_entity.id
_entity.type
_entity.pdbx_description
1 polymer ?
#
loop_
_entity_poly.entity_id
_entity_poly.type
_entity_poly.pdbx_seq_one_letter_code
_entity_poly.pdbx_strand_id
1 'polypeptide(L)'
;MQVLKDGGRIVSTVPMGDNVKAARDAKNIKGDYYVMQSTTEVLMQLMEHLGNGDYKVAVAEVKPFSLENLKEGHKIVEAQAVRGKVVLTF
;
A
#
# COMPACT_ATOMS: atom_id res chain seq x y z
N MET A 1 -19.19 -3.67 -1.36
CA MET A 1 -19.37 -2.45 -2.18
C MET A 1 -20.54 -1.57 -1.75
N GLN A 2 -20.89 -1.56 -0.47
CA GLN A 2 -22.00 -0.72 0.04
C GLN A 2 -21.55 0.70 0.38
N VAL A 3 -20.22 0.94 0.46
CA VAL A 3 -19.63 2.23 0.84
C VAL A 3 -19.23 3.11 -0.35
N LEU A 4 -19.28 2.58 -1.57
CA LEU A 4 -18.94 3.31 -2.78
C LEU A 4 -20.22 3.85 -3.42
N LYS A 5 -20.20 5.13 -3.75
CA LYS A 5 -21.26 5.78 -4.53
C LYS A 5 -21.26 5.24 -5.96
N ASP A 6 -22.42 5.30 -6.61
CA ASP A 6 -22.53 4.97 -8.04
C ASP A 6 -21.57 5.84 -8.86
N GLY A 7 -20.87 5.23 -9.82
CA GLY A 7 -19.81 5.90 -10.59
C GLY A 7 -18.51 6.16 -9.82
N GLY A 8 -18.41 5.72 -8.55
CA GLY A 8 -17.19 5.80 -7.74
C GLY A 8 -16.03 5.00 -8.33
N ARG A 9 -14.84 5.12 -7.74
CA ARG A 9 -13.62 4.45 -8.23
C ARG A 9 -12.99 3.55 -7.17
N ILE A 10 -12.61 2.34 -7.56
CA ILE A 10 -11.72 1.46 -6.81
C ILE A 10 -10.36 1.48 -7.50
N VAL A 11 -9.30 1.66 -6.73
CA VAL A 11 -7.92 1.41 -7.17
C VAL A 11 -7.37 0.32 -6.28
N SER A 12 -7.13 -0.86 -6.86
CA SER A 12 -6.62 -1.99 -6.09
C SER A 12 -5.11 -2.06 -6.25
N THR A 13 -4.37 -2.19 -5.15
CA THR A 13 -2.91 -2.43 -5.18
C THR A 13 -2.56 -3.92 -5.22
N VAL A 14 -3.57 -4.78 -5.27
CA VAL A 14 -3.47 -6.23 -5.48
C VAL A 14 -4.42 -6.67 -6.58
N PRO A 15 -4.15 -7.76 -7.32
CA PRO A 15 -5.08 -8.26 -8.32
C PRO A 15 -6.48 -8.50 -7.74
N MET A 16 -7.51 -7.98 -8.41
CA MET A 16 -8.89 -8.21 -7.99
C MET A 16 -9.35 -9.61 -8.44
N GLY A 17 -9.97 -10.35 -7.52
CA GLY A 17 -10.66 -11.59 -7.85
C GLY A 17 -11.94 -11.35 -8.65
N ASP A 18 -12.42 -12.37 -9.36
CA ASP A 18 -13.53 -12.23 -10.31
C ASP A 18 -14.85 -11.82 -9.65
N ASN A 19 -15.14 -12.32 -8.45
CA ASN A 19 -16.32 -11.92 -7.68
C ASN A 19 -16.32 -10.41 -7.36
N VAL A 20 -15.13 -9.83 -7.13
CA VAL A 20 -14.99 -8.39 -6.85
C VAL A 20 -15.20 -7.59 -8.14
N LYS A 21 -14.66 -8.06 -9.28
CA LYS A 21 -14.90 -7.43 -10.58
C LYS A 21 -16.38 -7.44 -10.95
N ALA A 22 -17.06 -8.57 -10.80
CA ALA A 22 -18.49 -8.69 -11.09
C ALA A 22 -19.33 -7.73 -10.23
N ALA A 23 -19.05 -7.63 -8.93
CA ALA A 23 -19.72 -6.68 -8.06
C ALA A 23 -19.45 -5.21 -8.44
N ARG A 24 -18.24 -4.90 -8.95
CA ARG A 24 -17.84 -3.55 -9.41
C ARG A 24 -18.71 -3.14 -10.59
N ASP A 25 -18.79 -4.03 -11.58
CA ASP A 25 -19.45 -3.78 -12.85
C ASP A 25 -20.96 -3.62 -12.65
N ALA A 26 -21.57 -4.44 -11.80
CA ALA A 26 -22.99 -4.35 -11.44
C ALA A 26 -23.39 -2.99 -10.83
N LYS A 27 -22.43 -2.22 -10.29
CA LYS A 27 -22.66 -0.90 -9.68
C LYS A 27 -22.09 0.27 -10.50
N ASN A 28 -21.65 0.02 -11.74
CA ASN A 28 -20.98 1.01 -12.59
C ASN A 28 -19.80 1.70 -11.87
N ILE A 29 -19.09 0.96 -11.02
CA ILE A 29 -17.89 1.45 -10.33
C ILE A 29 -16.72 1.36 -11.30
N LYS A 30 -15.88 2.38 -11.34
CA LYS A 30 -14.69 2.44 -12.21
C LYS A 30 -13.45 1.91 -11.51
N GLY A 31 -12.46 1.53 -12.31
CA GLY A 31 -11.09 1.32 -11.85
C GLY A 31 -10.68 -0.14 -11.74
N ASP A 32 -9.38 -0.34 -11.64
CA ASP A 32 -8.72 -1.63 -11.85
C ASP A 32 -7.56 -1.82 -10.85
N TYR A 33 -6.90 -2.97 -10.95
CA TYR A 33 -5.59 -3.20 -10.38
C TYR A 33 -4.58 -2.20 -10.95
N TYR A 34 -3.88 -1.53 -10.05
CA TYR A 34 -2.81 -0.60 -10.39
C TYR A 34 -1.60 -0.89 -9.51
N VAL A 35 -0.48 -1.17 -10.17
CA VAL A 35 0.84 -1.15 -9.56
C VAL A 35 1.51 0.14 -9.98
N MET A 36 1.89 0.95 -8.99
CA MET A 36 2.61 2.18 -9.25
C MET A 36 3.90 1.88 -10.00
N GLN A 37 4.14 2.63 -11.08
CA GLN A 37 5.44 2.69 -11.71
C GLN A 37 6.27 3.72 -10.96
N SER A 38 7.36 3.28 -10.32
CA SER A 38 8.29 4.15 -9.59
C SER A 38 9.18 4.94 -10.55
N THR A 39 8.58 5.84 -11.32
CA THR A 39 9.30 6.78 -12.17
C THR A 39 10.02 7.83 -11.34
N THR A 40 11.09 8.41 -11.89
CA THR A 40 11.86 9.46 -11.21
C THR A 40 10.97 10.63 -10.80
N GLU A 41 10.08 11.08 -11.69
CA GLU A 41 9.18 12.21 -11.46
C GLU A 41 8.27 11.97 -10.26
N VAL A 42 7.67 10.77 -10.17
CA VAL A 42 6.79 10.39 -9.06
C VAL A 42 7.57 10.29 -7.75
N LEU A 43 8.78 9.72 -7.78
CA LEU A 43 9.61 9.60 -6.59
C LEU A 43 10.09 10.97 -6.09
N MET A 44 10.44 11.90 -6.98
CA MET A 44 10.82 13.26 -6.60
C MET A 44 9.68 14.00 -5.90
N GLN A 45 8.46 13.94 -6.46
CA GLN A 45 7.28 14.55 -5.84
C GLN A 45 6.99 13.95 -4.46
N LEU A 46 7.10 12.63 -4.32
CA LEU A 46 6.94 11.96 -3.03
C LEU A 46 7.97 12.47 -2.00
N MET A 47 9.22 12.61 -2.40
CA MET A 47 10.30 13.08 -1.51
C MET A 47 10.13 14.56 -1.13
N GLU A 48 9.66 15.40 -2.05
CA GLU A 48 9.34 16.80 -1.76
C GLU A 48 8.28 16.91 -0.66
N HIS A 49 7.16 16.21 -0.81
CA HIS A 49 6.10 16.20 0.19
C HIS A 49 6.55 15.62 1.55
N LEU A 50 7.40 14.58 1.53
CA LEU A 50 8.01 14.05 2.76
C LEU A 50 8.90 15.08 3.45
N GLY A 51 9.74 15.79 2.67
CA GLY A 51 10.63 16.84 3.18
C GLY A 51 9.87 18.05 3.72
N ASN A 52 8.73 18.38 3.12
CA ASN A 52 7.84 19.47 3.56
C ASN A 52 6.98 19.11 4.78
N GLY A 53 6.93 17.82 5.16
CA GLY A 53 6.11 17.35 6.28
C GLY A 53 4.63 17.17 5.94
N ASP A 54 4.26 17.21 4.66
CA ASP A 54 2.88 16.98 4.19
C ASP A 54 2.40 15.56 4.49
N TYR A 55 3.35 14.62 4.56
CA TYR A 55 3.09 13.21 4.80
C TYR A 55 3.70 12.72 6.12
N LYS A 56 2.84 12.15 6.98
CA LYS A 56 3.28 11.40 8.15
C LYS A 56 3.51 9.94 7.77
N VAL A 57 4.78 9.51 7.76
CA VAL A 57 5.13 8.10 7.59
C VAL A 57 4.95 7.37 8.92
N ALA A 58 4.06 6.37 8.94
CA ALA A 58 3.95 5.45 10.07
C ALA A 58 5.05 4.39 9.94
N VAL A 59 6.08 4.49 10.78
CA VAL A 59 7.09 3.44 10.97
C VAL A 59 6.66 2.63 12.18
N ALA A 60 6.43 1.33 11.98
CA ALA A 60 5.99 0.43 13.03
C ALA A 60 7.16 -0.05 13.88
N GLU A 61 8.28 -0.38 13.23
CA GLU A 61 9.46 -0.94 13.88
C GLU A 61 10.71 -0.65 13.04
N VAL A 62 11.83 -0.46 13.74
CA VAL A 62 13.15 -0.28 13.14
C VAL A 62 14.10 -1.28 13.78
N LYS A 63 14.73 -2.16 12.98
CA LYS A 63 15.72 -3.13 13.47
C LYS A 63 17.01 -3.06 12.67
N PRO A 64 18.17 -3.39 13.26
CA PRO A 64 19.40 -3.60 12.50
C PRO A 64 19.23 -4.73 11.49
N PHE A 65 19.89 -4.61 10.33
CA PHE A 65 19.87 -5.64 9.31
C PHE A 65 20.64 -6.88 9.78
N SER A 66 19.91 -7.98 9.97
CA SER A 66 20.45 -9.31 10.24
C SER A 66 19.49 -10.37 9.68
N LEU A 67 19.98 -11.60 9.48
CA LEU A 67 19.13 -12.71 9.04
C LEU A 67 17.99 -12.99 10.04
N GLU A 68 18.28 -12.86 11.33
CA GLU A 68 17.30 -13.03 12.41
C GLU A 68 16.20 -11.99 12.31
N ASN A 69 16.57 -10.70 12.25
CA ASN A 69 15.61 -9.59 12.18
C ASN A 69 14.82 -9.59 10.87
N LEU A 70 15.40 -10.06 9.77
CA LEU A 70 14.68 -10.25 8.52
C LEU A 70 13.58 -11.31 8.65
N LYS A 71 13.89 -12.47 9.25
CA LYS A 71 12.90 -13.54 9.48
C LYS A 71 11.78 -13.09 10.40
N GLU A 72 12.12 -12.36 11.46
CA GLU A 72 11.13 -11.82 12.39
C GLU A 72 10.24 -10.76 11.72
N GLY A 73 10.83 -9.81 11.01
CA GLY A 73 10.10 -8.80 10.26
C GLY A 73 9.13 -9.40 9.25
N HIS A 74 9.51 -10.50 8.58
CA HIS A 74 8.62 -11.22 7.67
C HIS A 74 7.39 -11.78 8.40
N LYS A 75 7.58 -12.48 9.53
CA LYS A 75 6.48 -13.04 10.33
C LYS A 75 5.50 -11.96 10.80
N ILE A 76 6.02 -10.81 11.22
CA ILE A 76 5.21 -9.68 11.69
C ILE A 76 4.32 -9.13 10.56
N VAL A 77 4.88 -8.99 9.35
CA VAL A 77 4.15 -8.49 8.18
C VAL A 77 3.08 -9.49 7.72
N GLU A 78 3.40 -10.79 7.67
CA GLU A 78 2.44 -11.84 7.28
C GLU A 78 1.28 -11.96 8.27
N ALA A 79 1.57 -11.84 9.57
CA ALA A 79 0.55 -11.84 10.62
C ALA A 79 -0.34 -10.58 10.62
N GLN A 80 -0.04 -9.58 9.78
CA GLN A 80 -0.69 -8.27 9.76
C GLN A 80 -0.72 -7.60 11.15
N ALA A 81 0.29 -7.87 11.97
CA ALA A 81 0.32 -7.50 13.39
C ALA A 81 0.72 -6.03 13.64
N VAL A 82 1.07 -5.28 12.60
CA VAL A 82 1.60 -3.92 12.71
C VAL A 82 0.91 -2.93 11.79
N ARG A 83 0.79 -1.69 12.28
CA ARG A 83 0.34 -0.55 11.49
C ARG A 83 1.53 0.33 11.13
N GLY A 84 1.96 0.27 9.88
CA GLY A 84 3.08 1.05 9.37
C GLY A 84 4.11 0.19 8.65
N LYS A 85 5.26 0.77 8.32
CA LYS A 85 6.38 0.09 7.68
C LYS A 85 7.32 -0.51 8.73
N VAL A 86 7.73 -1.76 8.55
CA VAL A 86 8.86 -2.37 9.24
C VAL A 86 10.12 -2.03 8.45
N VAL A 87 11.13 -1.47 9.11
CA VAL A 87 12.36 -0.97 8.47
C VAL A 87 13.56 -1.72 9.02
N LEU A 88 14.43 -2.19 8.11
CA LEU A 88 15.74 -2.72 8.46
C LEU A 88 16.82 -1.68 8.12
N THR A 89 17.70 -1.38 9.07
CA THR A 89 18.77 -0.38 8.92
C THR A 89 20.15 -1.03 8.95
N PHE A 90 21.09 -0.49 8.17
CA PHE A 90 22.49 -0.90 8.17
C PHE A 90 23.31 -0.09 9.18
#